data_AF-A0A2N2JG60-F1
#
_entry.id   AF-A0A2N2JG60-F1
#
_cell.length_a   1.000
_cell.length_b   1.000
_cell.length_c   1.000
_cell.angle_alpha   90.00
_cell.angle_beta   90.00
_cell.angle_gamma   90.00
#
_symmetry.space_group_name_H-M   'P 1'
#
loop_
_entity.id
_entity.type
_entity.pdbx_description
1 polymer ?
#
loop_
_entity_poly.entity_id
_entity_poly.type
_entity_poly.pdbx_seq_one_letter_code
_entity_poly.pdbx_strand_id
1 'polypeptide(L)'
;VYPFIQWEVDLNSCMAEPLSFGDANAMVRPEYTTTGGDAMAFGYGYGANLAASVFGAALTCGGVTCPDIAGYTSTCNDVDHCEYAPTTQTAAWQADDVWIYVPPGSFPMGAPSGEAGALATEQPVHTVTFAAGFLFAKYPVTTRTYEACEATSSCTALTGLDWDGTGLGINRTSNGRGLHPQNGVTWDQAGAVCAWLGGRRPSDAEWEYAANGSGAHRKYPWGDTPEPTCANGTGSFHEGGPYPGNWGCGAGGTVAVGLNPAGFSAVGADTTSNAYTWGEDWTHSNYTGAPTDGSAWVSPTSSYRRLQGASFAGDAPYLRTSSHTAGGDVPTMRDSKYAARCVRSIPVVSAAPSGFTCTGTICENPTSGEVWVPAGDFWMGCNSVLDANCAADESSQHRVTLSAYAIDKTEVTAAEYKACVTAAVCSAALTEAVGAAYATYNKVGKENHPINHVVQAQGMAYCAWSGKAAGAQRLCTEAEWEKAARGGCDTVTGDCSTGAQMRKYPWDAGDGSASVAPSCMYANFNNGGTYCEPTTYTAAVGARPAGASPYGADDMAGNVWEWVTDWWAGSYAAGAVTDPTGPVGPASDVVRRGGSFVSSVLEVRASKRLYSWYGYTDGVMGFRCCRSTP
;
A
#
# COMPACT_ATOMS: atom_id res chain seq x y z
N VAL A 1 -9.01 18.00 -34.23
CA VAL A 1 -7.88 18.62 -34.94
C VAL A 1 -6.70 18.71 -33.98
N TYR A 2 -5.76 17.78 -34.09
CA TYR A 2 -4.36 17.90 -33.65
C TYR A 2 -3.51 17.18 -34.73
N PRO A 3 -2.33 17.71 -35.11
CA PRO A 3 -1.65 17.29 -36.32
C PRO A 3 -0.70 16.10 -36.04
N PHE A 4 -0.75 15.08 -36.90
CA PHE A 4 0.30 14.06 -36.96
C PHE A 4 1.39 14.50 -37.95
N ILE A 5 2.64 14.32 -37.56
CA ILE A 5 3.80 14.39 -38.46
C ILE A 5 3.97 13.00 -39.07
N GLN A 6 4.01 12.93 -40.41
CA GLN A 6 4.14 11.71 -41.18
C GLN A 6 5.53 11.68 -41.86
N TRP A 7 6.17 10.52 -41.91
CA TRP A 7 7.39 10.28 -42.70
C TRP A 7 7.10 9.09 -43.63
N GLU A 8 7.49 9.19 -44.89
CA GLU A 8 7.41 8.10 -45.88
C GLU A 8 8.77 7.40 -46.00
N VAL A 9 8.75 6.07 -46.06
CA VAL A 9 9.90 5.25 -46.45
C VAL A 9 9.48 4.36 -47.62
N ASP A 10 10.29 4.36 -48.68
CA ASP A 10 10.03 3.67 -49.94
C ASP A 10 10.24 2.14 -49.79
N LEU A 11 9.24 1.34 -50.16
CA LEU A 11 9.12 -0.10 -49.83
C LEU A 11 9.95 -1.05 -50.72
N ASN A 12 10.98 -0.57 -51.42
CA ASN A 12 11.72 -1.36 -52.42
C ASN A 12 13.10 -1.90 -51.99
N SER A 13 13.35 -2.09 -50.70
CA SER A 13 14.57 -2.77 -50.25
C SER A 13 14.33 -3.61 -48.99
N CYS A 14 13.89 -4.85 -49.18
CA CYS A 14 14.52 -6.07 -48.64
C CYS A 14 13.57 -7.27 -48.84
N MET A 15 14.08 -8.32 -49.48
CA MET A 15 13.38 -9.57 -49.80
C MET A 15 13.24 -10.46 -48.56
N ALA A 16 12.09 -11.14 -48.40
CA ALA A 16 11.97 -12.36 -47.62
C ALA A 16 10.90 -13.29 -48.22
N GLU A 17 11.26 -14.57 -48.35
CA GLU A 17 10.48 -15.68 -48.92
C GLU A 17 9.36 -16.21 -47.99
N PRO A 18 8.39 -17.00 -48.52
CA PRO A 18 7.15 -17.35 -47.83
C PRO A 18 7.18 -18.71 -47.08
N LEU A 19 6.43 -18.80 -45.97
CA LEU A 19 6.08 -20.08 -45.32
C LEU A 19 4.64 -20.49 -45.71
N SER A 20 4.47 -21.73 -46.18
CA SER A 20 3.18 -22.32 -46.59
C SER A 20 2.71 -23.38 -45.57
N PHE A 21 1.40 -23.41 -45.26
CA PHE A 21 0.72 -24.57 -44.65
C PHE A 21 -0.45 -25.01 -45.54
N GLY A 22 -0.45 -26.27 -45.99
CA GLY A 22 -1.63 -27.06 -46.41
C GLY A 22 -2.08 -27.96 -45.25
N ASP A 23 -3.28 -28.51 -45.13
CA ASP A 23 -4.28 -29.04 -46.08
C ASP A 23 -5.65 -29.02 -45.33
N ALA A 24 -6.64 -28.19 -45.70
CA ALA A 24 -7.67 -28.26 -46.76
C ALA A 24 -8.96 -29.10 -46.50
N ASN A 25 -9.19 -29.69 -45.32
CA ASN A 25 -10.43 -30.48 -45.11
C ASN A 25 -11.30 -30.21 -43.85
N ALA A 26 -11.16 -29.06 -43.16
CA ALA A 26 -12.11 -28.70 -42.10
C ALA A 26 -12.32 -27.19 -41.93
N MET A 27 -12.78 -26.48 -42.96
CA MET A 27 -13.34 -25.12 -42.80
C MET A 27 -14.15 -24.68 -44.02
N VAL A 28 -15.49 -24.59 -43.89
CA VAL A 28 -16.43 -23.77 -44.69
C VAL A 28 -17.73 -23.70 -43.84
N ARG A 29 -18.40 -22.58 -43.51
CA ARG A 29 -18.39 -21.19 -44.01
C ARG A 29 -18.92 -20.23 -42.91
N PRO A 30 -18.47 -18.96 -42.90
CA PRO A 30 -19.06 -17.88 -42.13
C PRO A 30 -20.23 -17.22 -42.89
N GLU A 31 -21.24 -16.75 -42.16
CA GLU A 31 -22.17 -15.72 -42.65
C GLU A 31 -21.86 -14.40 -41.94
N TYR A 32 -21.62 -13.35 -42.74
CA TYR A 32 -21.42 -11.97 -42.29
C TYR A 32 -22.58 -11.11 -42.79
N THR A 33 -22.91 -10.07 -42.02
CA THR A 33 -23.46 -8.82 -42.59
C THR A 33 -22.61 -7.65 -42.11
N THR A 34 -22.21 -6.83 -43.08
CA THR A 34 -21.33 -5.66 -42.89
C THR A 34 -22.15 -4.39 -42.72
N THR A 35 -21.62 -3.43 -41.98
CA THR A 35 -21.64 -2.02 -42.42
C THR A 35 -20.56 -1.22 -41.70
N GLY A 36 -19.53 -0.80 -42.46
CA GLY A 36 -18.82 0.45 -42.25
C GLY A 36 -17.44 0.41 -41.58
N GLY A 37 -16.38 0.30 -42.38
CA GLY A 37 -15.22 1.21 -42.32
C GLY A 37 -14.07 0.89 -41.36
N ASP A 38 -12.96 0.43 -41.97
CA ASP A 38 -11.56 0.64 -41.61
C ASP A 38 -10.78 -0.36 -40.72
N ALA A 39 -9.71 -0.87 -41.36
CA ALA A 39 -8.45 -1.48 -40.90
C ALA A 39 -8.47 -2.80 -40.10
N MET A 40 -7.94 -3.85 -40.73
CA MET A 40 -7.56 -5.12 -40.10
C MET A 40 -6.29 -4.92 -39.25
N ALA A 41 -6.35 -5.25 -37.96
CA ALA A 41 -5.19 -5.40 -37.09
C ALA A 41 -5.10 -6.86 -36.61
N PHE A 42 -3.94 -7.49 -36.80
CA PHE A 42 -3.62 -8.78 -36.17
C PHE A 42 -3.27 -8.55 -34.70
N GLY A 43 -4.08 -9.09 -33.79
CA GLY A 43 -3.79 -9.19 -32.37
C GLY A 43 -4.20 -10.57 -31.85
N TYR A 44 -3.34 -11.20 -31.04
CA TYR A 44 -3.74 -12.34 -30.22
C TYR A 44 -4.73 -11.83 -29.16
N GLY A 45 -6.02 -12.00 -29.43
CA GLY A 45 -7.09 -11.68 -28.47
C GLY A 45 -7.37 -12.86 -27.55
N TYR A 46 -7.25 -12.65 -26.25
CA TYR A 46 -8.04 -13.39 -25.27
C TYR A 46 -9.52 -13.20 -25.62
N GLY A 47 -10.28 -14.30 -25.62
CA GLY A 47 -11.62 -14.38 -26.21
C GLY A 47 -12.59 -13.30 -25.71
N ALA A 48 -12.96 -12.38 -26.59
CA ALA A 48 -14.12 -11.52 -26.44
C ALA A 48 -15.38 -12.33 -26.73
N ASN A 49 -16.01 -12.84 -25.68
CA ASN A 49 -17.43 -13.24 -25.67
C ASN A 49 -17.92 -13.24 -24.23
N LEU A 50 -18.30 -12.08 -23.71
CA LEU A 50 -19.32 -11.95 -22.67
C LEU A 50 -19.95 -10.56 -22.81
N ALA A 51 -21.27 -10.56 -22.98
CA ALA A 51 -22.07 -9.39 -23.22
C ALA A 51 -21.91 -8.35 -22.10
N ALA A 52 -21.92 -7.08 -22.49
CA ALA A 52 -22.21 -5.97 -21.59
C ALA A 52 -23.65 -6.12 -21.06
N SER A 53 -23.81 -6.93 -20.01
CA SER A 53 -25.03 -6.99 -19.21
C SER A 53 -24.66 -7.44 -17.79
N VAL A 54 -25.11 -6.64 -16.83
CA VAL A 54 -24.97 -6.77 -15.36
C VAL A 54 -23.72 -6.09 -14.77
N PHE A 55 -23.88 -4.82 -14.39
CA PHE A 55 -23.14 -4.28 -13.24
C PHE A 55 -23.43 -5.18 -12.03
N GLY A 56 -22.42 -5.81 -11.43
CA GLY A 56 -22.52 -6.28 -10.05
C GLY A 56 -22.19 -7.74 -9.71
N ALA A 57 -21.41 -8.48 -10.51
CA ALA A 57 -20.83 -9.74 -10.02
C ALA A 57 -19.30 -9.64 -9.97
N ALA A 58 -18.73 -9.75 -8.77
CA ALA A 58 -17.29 -9.80 -8.59
C ALA A 58 -16.73 -11.08 -9.22
N LEU A 59 -15.65 -10.95 -10.02
CA LEU A 59 -14.96 -12.09 -10.63
C LEU A 59 -14.58 -13.09 -9.52
N THR A 60 -14.87 -14.36 -9.73
CA THR A 60 -14.53 -15.43 -8.78
C THR A 60 -13.69 -16.48 -9.50
N CYS A 61 -12.49 -16.73 -9.00
CA CYS A 61 -11.55 -17.73 -9.51
C CYS A 61 -11.33 -18.79 -8.42
N GLY A 62 -11.56 -20.06 -8.72
CA GLY A 62 -11.30 -21.15 -7.76
C GLY A 62 -12.12 -21.05 -6.46
N GLY A 63 -13.26 -20.36 -6.48
CA GLY A 63 -14.07 -20.07 -5.29
C GLY A 63 -13.62 -18.85 -4.47
N VAL A 64 -12.53 -18.19 -4.86
CA VAL A 64 -12.06 -16.93 -4.27
C VAL A 64 -12.61 -15.76 -5.08
N THR A 65 -13.33 -14.85 -4.43
CA THR A 65 -13.75 -13.60 -5.05
C THR A 65 -12.55 -12.67 -5.19
N CYS A 66 -12.20 -12.32 -6.43
CA CYS A 66 -11.11 -11.42 -6.74
C CYS A 66 -11.46 -10.00 -6.25
N PRO A 67 -10.65 -9.41 -5.36
CA PRO A 67 -10.85 -8.02 -4.95
C PRO A 67 -10.87 -7.07 -6.15
N ASP A 68 -11.74 -6.06 -6.11
CA ASP A 68 -11.67 -4.96 -7.04
C ASP A 68 -10.53 -4.02 -6.61
N ILE A 69 -9.46 -3.95 -7.40
CA ILE A 69 -8.26 -3.18 -7.09
C ILE A 69 -8.18 -2.05 -8.10
N ALA A 70 -8.36 -0.81 -7.63
CA ALA A 70 -8.31 0.37 -8.47
C ALA A 70 -7.02 0.42 -9.32
N GLY A 71 -7.19 0.61 -10.63
CA GLY A 71 -6.08 0.65 -11.58
C GLY A 71 -5.59 -0.71 -12.05
N TYR A 72 -6.25 -1.81 -11.68
CA TYR A 72 -5.99 -3.15 -12.20
C TYR A 72 -7.23 -3.80 -12.80
N THR A 73 -6.99 -4.65 -13.80
CA THR A 73 -7.98 -5.57 -14.35
C THR A 73 -7.66 -6.97 -13.82
N SER A 74 -8.67 -7.65 -13.27
CA SER A 74 -8.55 -9.02 -12.78
C SER A 74 -9.02 -10.04 -13.83
N THR A 75 -8.32 -11.17 -13.91
CA THR A 75 -8.68 -12.35 -14.70
C THR A 75 -8.44 -13.62 -13.89
N CYS A 76 -9.02 -14.76 -14.30
CA CYS A 76 -8.61 -16.05 -13.78
C CYS A 76 -7.48 -16.60 -14.66
N ASN A 77 -6.40 -17.08 -14.05
CA ASN A 77 -5.34 -17.79 -14.76
C ASN A 77 -5.68 -19.28 -14.97
N ASP A 78 -4.78 -20.03 -15.61
CA ASP A 78 -4.99 -21.44 -15.97
C ASP A 78 -5.14 -22.40 -14.76
N VAL A 79 -4.84 -21.93 -13.55
CA VAL A 79 -5.02 -22.66 -12.28
C VAL A 79 -6.12 -22.05 -11.40
N ASP A 80 -7.03 -21.28 -12.01
CA ASP A 80 -8.19 -20.67 -11.37
C ASP A 80 -7.85 -19.69 -10.24
N HIS A 81 -6.75 -18.94 -10.36
CA HIS A 81 -6.37 -17.88 -9.43
C HIS A 81 -6.57 -16.48 -10.01
N CYS A 82 -6.88 -15.51 -9.14
CA CYS A 82 -7.05 -14.12 -9.52
C CYS A 82 -5.69 -13.49 -9.91
N GLU A 83 -5.53 -13.21 -11.19
CA GLU A 83 -4.38 -12.58 -11.80
C GLU A 83 -4.70 -11.12 -12.14
N TYR A 84 -3.76 -10.22 -11.89
CA TYR A 84 -3.95 -8.78 -12.01
C TYR A 84 -2.89 -8.16 -12.91
N ALA A 85 -3.37 -7.42 -13.92
CA ALA A 85 -2.57 -6.54 -14.76
C ALA A 85 -3.09 -5.10 -14.61
N PRO A 86 -2.25 -4.07 -14.67
CA PRO A 86 -2.71 -2.70 -14.58
C PRO A 86 -3.64 -2.37 -15.74
N THR A 87 -4.72 -1.63 -15.43
CA THR A 87 -5.71 -1.19 -16.42
C THR A 87 -5.10 -0.27 -17.47
N THR A 88 -4.09 0.51 -17.08
CA THR A 88 -3.33 1.37 -17.99
C THR A 88 -1.93 0.81 -18.13
N GLN A 89 -1.63 0.20 -19.29
CA GLN A 89 -0.26 -0.17 -19.64
C GLN A 89 0.52 1.10 -19.95
N THR A 90 1.50 1.42 -19.11
CA THR A 90 2.46 2.50 -19.35
C THR A 90 3.70 1.96 -20.05
N ALA A 91 4.58 2.84 -20.55
CA ALA A 91 5.89 2.41 -21.05
C ALA A 91 6.75 1.71 -19.98
N ALA A 92 6.43 1.89 -18.70
CA ALA A 92 7.08 1.23 -17.58
C ALA A 92 6.59 -0.23 -17.40
N TRP A 93 5.34 -0.53 -17.74
CA TRP A 93 4.78 -1.86 -17.52
C TRP A 93 5.23 -2.86 -18.57
N GLN A 94 5.63 -4.04 -18.10
CA GLN A 94 6.05 -5.18 -18.91
C GLN A 94 5.00 -6.28 -18.82
N ALA A 95 4.79 -7.05 -19.89
CA ALA A 95 3.79 -8.14 -19.94
C ALA A 95 3.94 -9.22 -18.84
N ASP A 96 5.12 -9.27 -18.23
CA ASP A 96 5.57 -10.14 -17.15
C ASP A 96 5.45 -9.50 -15.76
N ASP A 97 5.07 -8.22 -15.65
CA ASP A 97 4.78 -7.53 -14.39
C ASP A 97 3.34 -7.84 -13.93
N VAL A 98 3.09 -9.12 -13.70
CA VAL A 98 1.80 -9.70 -13.37
C VAL A 98 1.73 -10.03 -11.88
N TRP A 99 0.60 -9.75 -11.25
CA TRP A 99 0.37 -10.01 -9.84
C TRP A 99 -0.68 -11.10 -9.63
N ILE A 100 -0.48 -11.95 -8.63
CA ILE A 100 -1.47 -12.92 -8.18
C ILE A 100 -2.00 -12.50 -6.82
N TYR A 101 -3.32 -12.51 -6.64
CA TYR A 101 -3.91 -12.31 -5.33
C TYR A 101 -3.74 -13.54 -4.45
N VAL A 102 -3.14 -13.32 -3.29
CA VAL A 102 -3.03 -14.29 -2.21
C VAL A 102 -4.08 -13.95 -1.15
N PRO A 103 -5.10 -14.80 -0.92
CA PRO A 103 -6.19 -14.51 0.00
C PRO A 103 -5.74 -14.53 1.47
N PRO A 104 -6.45 -13.82 2.37
CA PRO A 104 -6.21 -13.93 3.81
C PRO A 104 -6.40 -15.38 4.28
N GLY A 105 -5.75 -15.74 5.37
CA GLY A 105 -5.78 -17.09 5.91
C GLY A 105 -4.63 -17.37 6.85
N SER A 106 -4.57 -18.61 7.32
CA SER A 106 -3.53 -19.06 8.23
C SER A 106 -2.78 -20.24 7.64
N PHE A 107 -1.48 -20.32 7.91
CA PHE A 107 -0.66 -21.47 7.53
C PHE A 107 0.39 -21.79 8.59
N PRO A 108 0.85 -23.04 8.66
CA PRO A 108 2.03 -23.40 9.44
C PRO A 108 3.30 -22.95 8.70
N MET A 109 4.02 -21.98 9.26
CA MET A 109 5.31 -21.52 8.76
C MET A 109 6.45 -22.30 9.40
N GLY A 110 7.43 -22.71 8.60
CA GLY A 110 8.58 -23.52 8.97
C GLY A 110 8.45 -24.98 8.56
N ALA A 111 9.55 -25.73 8.69
CA ALA A 111 9.61 -27.13 8.27
C ALA A 111 9.14 -28.10 9.38
N PRO A 112 8.28 -29.09 9.11
CA PRO A 112 7.92 -30.11 10.09
C PRO A 112 9.13 -30.91 10.60
N SER A 113 9.04 -31.39 11.84
CA SER A 113 10.09 -32.23 12.43
C SER A 113 10.28 -33.51 11.61
N GLY A 114 11.52 -33.77 11.20
CA GLY A 114 11.89 -34.96 10.40
C GLY A 114 11.80 -34.76 8.89
N GLU A 115 11.41 -33.57 8.40
CA GLU A 115 11.52 -33.25 6.98
C GLU A 115 13.00 -33.24 6.54
N ALA A 116 13.30 -34.02 5.49
CA ALA A 116 14.67 -34.15 4.99
C ALA A 116 15.18 -32.82 4.43
N GLY A 117 16.31 -32.35 4.94
CA GLY A 117 16.92 -31.07 4.56
C GLY A 117 16.47 -29.87 5.40
N ALA A 118 15.55 -30.07 6.36
CA ALA A 118 15.10 -29.00 7.24
C ALA A 118 16.22 -28.44 8.12
N LEU A 119 16.26 -27.12 8.24
CA LEU A 119 17.27 -26.40 9.02
C LEU A 119 16.75 -26.03 10.41
N ALA A 120 17.66 -25.85 11.38
CA ALA A 120 17.29 -25.36 12.71
C ALA A 120 16.67 -23.95 12.69
N THR A 121 17.03 -23.16 11.67
CA THR A 121 16.48 -21.83 11.40
C THR A 121 15.04 -21.87 10.88
N GLU A 122 14.55 -23.05 10.46
CA GLU A 122 13.18 -23.29 9.98
C GLU A 122 12.25 -23.83 11.09
N GLN A 123 12.73 -23.84 12.33
CA GLN A 123 12.02 -24.35 13.52
C GLN A 123 11.76 -23.22 14.53
N PRO A 124 10.81 -23.35 15.46
CA PRO A 124 9.71 -24.31 15.40
C PRO A 124 8.71 -23.93 14.30
N VAL A 125 7.94 -24.92 13.83
CA VAL A 125 6.72 -24.64 13.07
C VAL A 125 5.78 -23.81 13.94
N HIS A 126 5.29 -22.69 13.42
CA HIS A 126 4.35 -21.80 14.11
C HIS A 126 3.26 -21.31 13.15
N THR A 127 2.11 -20.94 13.68
CA THR A 127 1.00 -20.46 12.84
C THR A 127 1.14 -18.97 12.57
N VAL A 128 1.14 -18.61 11.29
CA VAL A 128 1.01 -17.22 10.85
C VAL A 128 -0.39 -17.01 10.27
N THR A 129 -1.02 -15.88 10.59
CA THR A 129 -2.36 -15.53 10.12
C THR A 129 -2.35 -14.16 9.45
N PHE A 130 -2.70 -14.14 8.17
CA PHE A 130 -2.91 -12.92 7.40
C PHE A 130 -4.38 -12.49 7.55
N ALA A 131 -4.61 -11.36 8.23
CA ALA A 131 -5.94 -10.77 8.37
C ALA A 131 -6.48 -10.20 7.05
N ALA A 132 -5.59 -9.84 6.13
CA ALA A 132 -5.90 -9.35 4.80
C ALA A 132 -5.06 -10.06 3.75
N GLY A 133 -5.62 -10.19 2.54
CA GLY A 133 -4.86 -10.71 1.40
C GLY A 133 -3.94 -9.64 0.81
N PHE A 134 -3.02 -10.09 -0.04
CA PHE A 134 -2.03 -9.24 -0.69
C PHE A 134 -1.81 -9.69 -2.14
N LEU A 135 -1.16 -8.85 -2.94
CA LEU A 135 -0.70 -9.20 -4.27
C LEU A 135 0.75 -9.71 -4.20
N PHE A 136 1.03 -10.82 -4.85
CA PHE A 136 2.35 -11.41 -4.97
C PHE A 136 2.78 -11.40 -6.44
N ALA A 137 3.98 -10.91 -6.76
CA ALA A 137 4.46 -10.91 -8.14
C ALA A 137 4.60 -12.34 -8.66
N LYS A 138 3.93 -12.64 -9.78
CA LYS A 138 3.90 -13.97 -10.41
C LYS A 138 5.31 -14.46 -10.71
N TYR A 139 6.16 -13.57 -11.21
CA TYR A 139 7.56 -13.82 -11.55
C TYR A 139 8.49 -12.96 -10.68
N PRO A 140 9.75 -13.37 -10.49
CA PRO A 140 10.81 -12.45 -10.09
C PRO A 140 10.88 -11.27 -11.07
N VAL A 141 11.33 -10.11 -10.59
CA VAL A 141 11.58 -8.94 -11.43
C VAL A 141 12.53 -9.33 -12.55
N THR A 142 12.11 -9.15 -13.79
CA THR A 142 12.93 -9.51 -14.96
C THR A 142 13.93 -8.41 -15.29
N THR A 143 14.95 -8.78 -16.06
CA THR A 143 15.97 -7.84 -16.51
C THR A 143 15.41 -6.67 -17.31
N ARG A 144 14.46 -6.91 -18.21
CA ARG A 144 13.80 -5.82 -18.95
C ARG A 144 13.03 -4.87 -18.01
N THR A 145 12.38 -5.38 -16.98
CA THR A 145 11.67 -4.56 -15.98
C THR A 145 12.64 -3.71 -15.18
N TYR A 146 13.77 -4.27 -14.75
CA TYR A 146 14.78 -3.50 -14.02
C TYR A 146 15.43 -2.43 -14.90
N GLU A 147 15.80 -2.74 -16.15
CA GLU A 147 16.32 -1.74 -17.09
C GLU A 147 15.29 -0.64 -17.41
N ALA A 148 13.99 -0.96 -17.44
CA ALA A 148 12.93 0.05 -17.54
C ALA A 148 12.87 0.96 -16.29
N CYS A 149 13.07 0.40 -15.09
CA CYS A 149 13.19 1.18 -13.87
C CYS A 149 14.42 2.11 -13.89
N GLU A 150 15.58 1.62 -14.37
CA GLU A 150 16.79 2.42 -14.58
C GLU A 150 16.55 3.58 -15.55
N ALA A 151 15.82 3.34 -16.65
CA ALA A 151 15.50 4.37 -17.64
C ALA A 151 14.67 5.54 -17.07
N THR A 152 13.93 5.31 -15.98
CA THR A 152 13.20 6.37 -15.25
C THR A 152 14.03 7.04 -14.15
N SER A 153 15.29 6.63 -13.95
CA SER A 153 16.15 7.03 -12.83
C SER A 153 15.62 6.65 -11.44
N SER A 154 14.63 5.74 -11.36
CA SER A 154 14.10 5.22 -10.09
C SER A 154 14.95 4.07 -9.54
N CYS A 155 15.63 3.33 -10.42
CA CYS A 155 16.61 2.31 -10.07
C CYS A 155 18.03 2.74 -10.46
N THR A 156 19.01 2.22 -9.75
CA THR A 156 20.43 2.50 -10.02
C THR A 156 21.05 1.45 -10.92
N ALA A 157 21.91 1.91 -11.83
CA ALA A 157 22.65 1.06 -12.75
C ALA A 157 23.47 -0.01 -12.02
N LEU A 158 23.38 -1.25 -12.47
CA LEU A 158 24.19 -2.34 -11.92
C LEU A 158 25.63 -2.23 -12.42
N THR A 159 26.59 -2.20 -11.49
CA THR A 159 28.02 -2.14 -11.78
C THR A 159 28.77 -3.28 -11.08
N GLY A 160 29.87 -3.74 -11.68
CA GLY A 160 30.88 -4.52 -10.94
C GLY A 160 30.72 -6.04 -10.91
N LEU A 161 29.88 -6.66 -11.75
CA LEU A 161 29.82 -8.12 -11.92
C LEU A 161 29.79 -8.50 -13.41
N ASP A 162 30.82 -8.12 -14.15
CA ASP A 162 30.97 -8.55 -15.55
C ASP A 162 31.63 -9.95 -15.65
N TRP A 163 32.29 -10.44 -14.58
CA TRP A 163 32.89 -11.78 -14.53
C TRP A 163 33.27 -12.21 -13.09
N ASP A 164 32.66 -13.27 -12.54
CA ASP A 164 33.04 -13.87 -11.25
C ASP A 164 33.94 -15.12 -11.39
N GLY A 165 34.41 -15.43 -12.60
CA GLY A 165 35.18 -16.65 -12.87
C GLY A 165 34.34 -17.90 -13.11
N THR A 166 33.00 -17.83 -13.05
CA THR A 166 32.07 -18.95 -13.32
C THR A 166 31.43 -18.90 -14.72
N GLY A 167 31.62 -17.81 -15.46
CA GLY A 167 31.00 -17.59 -16.78
C GLY A 167 29.61 -16.94 -16.75
N LEU A 168 29.17 -16.44 -15.59
CA LEU A 168 27.83 -15.91 -15.36
C LEU A 168 27.89 -14.45 -14.91
N GLY A 169 27.77 -13.53 -15.86
CA GLY A 169 27.66 -12.10 -15.57
C GLY A 169 26.25 -11.69 -15.12
N ILE A 170 26.10 -10.39 -14.85
CA ILE A 170 24.78 -9.75 -14.72
C ILE A 170 23.94 -10.01 -15.98
N ASN A 171 22.68 -10.40 -15.77
CA ASN A 171 21.67 -10.50 -16.81
C ASN A 171 21.40 -9.11 -17.38
N ARG A 172 21.47 -8.98 -18.71
CA ARG A 172 21.17 -7.74 -19.44
C ARG A 172 20.31 -8.05 -20.66
N THR A 173 19.49 -7.11 -21.12
CA THR A 173 18.81 -7.28 -22.41
C THR A 173 19.81 -7.43 -23.55
N SER A 174 20.96 -6.74 -23.45
CA SER A 174 22.05 -6.77 -24.43
C SER A 174 22.76 -8.13 -24.57
N ASN A 175 22.66 -9.02 -23.57
CA ASN A 175 23.14 -10.40 -23.67
C ASN A 175 22.01 -11.42 -23.89
N GLY A 176 20.83 -10.96 -24.31
CA GLY A 176 19.68 -11.80 -24.64
C GLY A 176 18.89 -12.31 -23.44
N ARG A 177 19.14 -11.79 -22.24
CA ARG A 177 18.54 -12.29 -20.99
C ARG A 177 17.42 -11.41 -20.45
N GLY A 178 16.71 -10.68 -21.32
CA GLY A 178 15.66 -9.75 -20.92
C GLY A 178 14.53 -10.36 -20.09
N LEU A 179 14.21 -11.64 -20.29
CA LEU A 179 13.18 -12.38 -19.53
C LEU A 179 13.74 -13.19 -18.34
N HIS A 180 15.03 -13.12 -18.05
CA HIS A 180 15.61 -13.77 -16.88
C HIS A 180 15.37 -12.88 -15.64
N PRO A 181 15.36 -13.45 -14.41
CA PRO A 181 15.37 -12.66 -13.19
C PRO A 181 16.54 -11.67 -13.20
N GLN A 182 16.32 -10.40 -12.88
CA GLN A 182 17.44 -9.48 -12.75
C GLN A 182 18.29 -9.91 -11.56
N ASN A 183 19.49 -10.43 -11.85
CA ASN A 183 20.44 -10.87 -10.84
C ASN A 183 21.47 -9.77 -10.52
N GLY A 184 22.24 -9.97 -9.45
CA GLY A 184 23.30 -9.04 -9.05
C GLY A 184 22.79 -7.75 -8.43
N VAL A 185 21.57 -7.74 -7.89
CA VAL A 185 20.99 -6.60 -7.15
C VAL A 185 21.33 -6.67 -5.67
N THR A 186 21.56 -5.50 -5.05
CA THR A 186 21.64 -5.39 -3.59
C THR A 186 20.25 -5.38 -2.96
N TRP A 187 20.17 -5.48 -1.63
CA TRP A 187 18.91 -5.39 -0.90
C TRP A 187 18.17 -4.06 -1.17
N ASP A 188 18.90 -2.95 -1.16
CA ASP A 188 18.34 -1.61 -1.47
C ASP A 188 17.85 -1.52 -2.92
N GLN A 189 18.60 -2.08 -3.88
CA GLN A 189 18.21 -2.10 -5.29
C GLN A 189 16.95 -2.95 -5.54
N ALA A 190 16.84 -4.10 -4.86
CA ALA A 190 15.63 -4.91 -4.87
C ALA A 190 14.42 -4.15 -4.31
N GLY A 191 14.63 -3.36 -3.25
CA GLY A 191 13.60 -2.47 -2.72
C GLY A 191 13.18 -1.38 -3.69
N ALA A 192 14.14 -0.72 -4.33
CA ALA A 192 13.89 0.37 -5.27
C ALA A 192 13.03 -0.08 -6.45
N VAL A 193 13.33 -1.24 -7.06
CA VAL A 193 12.51 -1.74 -8.16
C VAL A 193 11.12 -2.18 -7.70
N CYS A 194 11.00 -2.76 -6.51
CA CYS A 194 9.68 -3.09 -5.95
C CYS A 194 8.85 -1.84 -5.66
N ALA A 195 9.45 -0.79 -5.11
CA ALA A 195 8.78 0.50 -4.90
C ALA A 195 8.33 1.13 -6.22
N TRP A 196 9.17 1.07 -7.26
CA TRP A 196 8.85 1.56 -8.60
C TRP A 196 7.67 0.80 -9.24
N LEU A 197 7.56 -0.51 -8.99
CA LEU A 197 6.41 -1.33 -9.38
C LEU A 197 5.15 -1.10 -8.50
N GLY A 198 5.22 -0.20 -7.53
CA GLY A 198 4.13 0.10 -6.59
C GLY A 198 3.95 -0.93 -5.47
N GLY A 199 4.99 -1.71 -5.18
CA GLY A 199 5.04 -2.72 -4.13
C GLY A 199 6.23 -2.55 -3.17
N ARG A 200 6.60 -3.63 -2.50
CA ARG A 200 7.73 -3.75 -1.57
C ARG A 200 8.31 -5.16 -1.61
N ARG A 201 9.42 -5.40 -0.92
CA ARG A 201 9.94 -6.75 -0.71
C ARG A 201 8.98 -7.56 0.17
N PRO A 202 8.87 -8.88 -0.04
CA PRO A 202 8.09 -9.78 0.81
C PRO A 202 8.72 -9.94 2.19
N SER A 203 7.89 -10.19 3.21
CA SER A 203 8.37 -10.84 4.43
C SER A 203 8.66 -12.33 4.18
N ASP A 204 9.44 -12.96 5.05
CA ASP A 204 9.65 -14.42 5.06
C ASP A 204 8.29 -15.14 5.09
N ALA A 205 7.34 -14.62 5.89
CA ALA A 205 6.01 -15.18 6.02
C ALA A 205 5.16 -15.06 4.75
N GLU A 206 5.17 -13.89 4.09
CA GLU A 206 4.44 -13.69 2.83
C GLU A 206 4.98 -14.58 1.72
N TRP A 207 6.31 -14.74 1.66
CA TRP A 207 6.97 -15.63 0.72
C TRP A 207 6.54 -17.08 0.91
N GLU A 208 6.67 -17.60 2.13
CA GLU A 208 6.39 -19.01 2.41
C GLU A 208 4.90 -19.31 2.23
N TYR A 209 4.02 -18.39 2.66
CA TYR A 209 2.58 -18.53 2.47
C TYR A 209 2.21 -18.62 0.98
N ALA A 210 2.85 -17.78 0.14
CA ALA A 210 2.66 -17.83 -1.29
C ALA A 210 3.25 -19.12 -1.89
N ALA A 211 4.48 -19.50 -1.55
CA ALA A 211 5.10 -20.71 -2.06
C ALA A 211 4.32 -21.99 -1.71
N ASN A 212 3.67 -22.02 -0.55
CA ASN A 212 2.88 -23.14 -0.04
C ASN A 212 1.47 -23.22 -0.68
N GLY A 213 0.96 -22.09 -1.21
CA GLY A 213 -0.33 -22.02 -1.90
C GLY A 213 -1.53 -21.96 -0.95
N SER A 214 -1.42 -21.20 0.15
CA SER A 214 -2.47 -20.93 1.16
C SER A 214 -3.14 -22.20 1.72
N GLY A 215 -2.55 -22.82 2.75
CA GLY A 215 -3.15 -24.00 3.40
C GLY A 215 -2.20 -24.78 4.31
N ALA A 216 -2.39 -26.10 4.36
CA ALA A 216 -1.51 -27.01 5.08
C ALA A 216 -0.10 -27.04 4.47
N HIS A 217 0.90 -27.37 5.29
CA HIS A 217 2.29 -27.51 4.86
C HIS A 217 2.44 -28.42 3.63
N ARG A 218 3.12 -27.94 2.60
CA ARG A 218 3.61 -28.71 1.46
C ARG A 218 5.12 -28.58 1.37
N LYS A 219 5.81 -29.68 1.12
CA LYS A 219 7.28 -29.69 0.99
C LYS A 219 7.77 -28.87 -0.20
N TYR A 220 7.13 -28.99 -1.37
CA TYR A 220 7.44 -28.22 -2.58
C TYR A 220 6.22 -27.45 -3.09
N PRO A 221 6.41 -26.39 -3.93
CA PRO A 221 5.32 -25.64 -4.53
C PRO A 221 4.26 -26.48 -5.25
N TRP A 222 4.69 -27.58 -5.88
CA TRP A 222 3.83 -28.52 -6.61
C TRP A 222 3.30 -29.69 -5.75
N GLY A 223 3.57 -29.69 -4.43
CA GLY A 223 3.17 -30.72 -3.49
C GLY A 223 4.36 -31.50 -2.89
N ASP A 224 4.08 -32.55 -2.12
CA ASP A 224 5.12 -33.33 -1.43
C ASP A 224 5.88 -34.30 -2.35
N THR A 225 5.30 -34.61 -3.50
CA THR A 225 5.85 -35.51 -4.52
C THR A 225 5.48 -35.02 -5.93
N PRO A 226 6.30 -35.29 -6.96
CA PRO A 226 7.60 -35.98 -6.90
C PRO A 226 8.71 -35.10 -6.30
N GLU A 227 9.84 -35.73 -5.97
CA GLU A 227 11.08 -35.01 -5.66
C GLU A 227 11.51 -34.12 -6.86
N PRO A 228 12.22 -33.01 -6.61
CA PRO A 228 12.56 -32.04 -7.65
C PRO A 228 13.35 -32.64 -8.83
N THR A 229 12.94 -32.24 -10.04
CA THR A 229 13.64 -32.54 -11.31
C THR A 229 13.70 -31.27 -12.17
N CYS A 230 14.41 -31.32 -13.29
CA CYS A 230 14.45 -30.21 -14.25
C CYS A 230 13.08 -29.85 -14.85
N ALA A 231 12.08 -30.72 -14.73
CA ALA A 231 10.72 -30.39 -15.15
C ALA A 231 10.01 -29.42 -14.17
N ASN A 232 10.40 -29.43 -12.89
CA ASN A 232 9.74 -28.71 -11.82
C ASN A 232 10.62 -27.62 -11.19
N GLY A 233 11.89 -27.50 -11.57
CA GLY A 233 12.78 -26.51 -11.00
C GLY A 233 14.06 -26.35 -11.80
N THR A 234 14.85 -25.35 -11.43
CA THR A 234 16.09 -24.98 -12.14
C THR A 234 17.36 -25.29 -11.36
N GLY A 235 17.23 -25.96 -10.20
CA GLY A 235 18.34 -26.31 -9.32
C GLY A 235 19.29 -27.36 -9.89
N SER A 236 20.40 -27.57 -9.18
CA SER A 236 21.36 -28.65 -9.44
C SER A 236 20.79 -29.98 -8.93
N PHE A 237 20.16 -30.74 -9.81
CA PHE A 237 19.78 -32.11 -9.48
C PHE A 237 20.95 -33.02 -9.82
N HIS A 238 21.51 -33.72 -8.83
CA HIS A 238 22.50 -34.77 -9.07
C HIS A 238 21.83 -35.96 -9.78
N GLU A 239 21.53 -35.83 -11.07
CA GLU A 239 21.41 -36.97 -11.96
C GLU A 239 22.83 -37.40 -12.31
N GLY A 240 23.22 -38.62 -11.90
CA GLY A 240 24.60 -39.08 -11.87
C GLY A 240 25.29 -39.17 -13.24
N GLY A 241 25.76 -38.04 -13.76
CA GLY A 241 26.61 -37.92 -14.95
C GLY A 241 27.99 -37.31 -14.62
N PRO A 242 29.06 -37.73 -15.32
CA PRO A 242 30.45 -37.53 -14.88
C PRO A 242 31.08 -36.20 -15.34
N TYR A 243 30.33 -35.10 -15.43
CA TYR A 243 30.88 -33.84 -15.93
C TYR A 243 30.95 -32.75 -14.86
N PRO A 244 32.17 -32.36 -14.41
CA PRO A 244 32.35 -31.13 -13.66
C PRO A 244 32.17 -29.95 -14.64
N GLY A 245 31.05 -29.22 -14.53
CA GLY A 245 30.88 -27.98 -15.29
C GLY A 245 29.46 -27.61 -15.75
N ASN A 246 28.46 -28.47 -15.59
CA ASN A 246 27.07 -28.14 -15.97
C ASN A 246 26.22 -27.94 -14.70
N TRP A 247 26.19 -26.71 -14.19
CA TRP A 247 25.44 -26.34 -12.98
C TRP A 247 23.96 -26.12 -13.33
N GLY A 248 23.06 -26.79 -12.63
CA GLY A 248 21.61 -26.64 -12.78
C GLY A 248 21.01 -27.14 -14.10
N CYS A 249 19.69 -27.01 -14.21
CA CYS A 249 18.92 -27.39 -15.41
C CYS A 249 18.98 -26.37 -16.56
N GLY A 250 19.70 -25.27 -16.36
CA GLY A 250 19.74 -24.10 -17.24
C GLY A 250 21.09 -23.82 -17.90
N ALA A 251 21.94 -24.83 -18.10
CA ALA A 251 23.26 -24.69 -18.73
C ALA A 251 24.16 -23.65 -18.03
N GLY A 252 24.15 -23.66 -16.69
CA GLY A 252 25.08 -22.88 -15.89
C GLY A 252 24.52 -21.61 -15.25
N GLY A 253 23.31 -21.12 -15.55
CA GLY A 253 22.80 -19.86 -14.95
C GLY A 253 21.29 -19.81 -14.75
N THR A 254 20.78 -18.62 -14.43
CA THR A 254 19.33 -18.35 -14.45
C THR A 254 18.73 -18.70 -15.81
N VAL A 255 17.45 -19.05 -15.83
CA VAL A 255 16.63 -19.24 -17.04
C VAL A 255 15.56 -18.17 -17.14
N ALA A 256 14.92 -18.03 -18.31
CA ALA A 256 13.77 -17.15 -18.48
C ALA A 256 12.67 -17.50 -17.46
N VAL A 257 12.04 -16.49 -16.88
CA VAL A 257 10.97 -16.68 -15.90
C VAL A 257 9.83 -17.51 -16.51
N GLY A 258 9.29 -18.42 -15.71
CA GLY A 258 8.15 -19.22 -16.12
C GLY A 258 8.45 -20.36 -17.10
N LEU A 259 9.72 -20.74 -17.29
CA LEU A 259 10.09 -21.84 -18.19
C LEU A 259 9.60 -23.23 -17.72
N ASN A 260 9.44 -23.41 -16.41
CA ASN A 260 9.11 -24.70 -15.78
C ASN A 260 7.72 -24.68 -15.11
N PRO A 261 6.62 -24.71 -15.87
CA PRO A 261 5.26 -24.55 -15.33
C PRO A 261 4.84 -25.65 -14.36
N ALA A 262 5.39 -26.86 -14.47
CA ALA A 262 5.13 -27.94 -13.51
C ALA A 262 5.73 -27.66 -12.11
N GLY A 263 6.63 -26.68 -12.02
CA GLY A 263 7.26 -26.21 -10.79
C GLY A 263 6.52 -25.08 -10.09
N PHE A 264 5.46 -24.54 -10.69
CA PHE A 264 4.81 -23.37 -10.13
C PHE A 264 4.01 -23.74 -8.89
N SER A 265 4.08 -22.85 -7.89
CA SER A 265 3.05 -22.84 -6.85
C SER A 265 1.73 -22.40 -7.48
N ALA A 266 0.63 -22.62 -6.76
CA ALA A 266 -0.67 -22.12 -7.19
C ALA A 266 -0.67 -20.59 -7.39
N VAL A 267 0.17 -19.83 -6.69
CA VAL A 267 0.16 -18.35 -6.70
C VAL A 267 1.41 -17.69 -7.29
N GLY A 268 2.35 -18.45 -7.84
CA GLY A 268 3.60 -17.88 -8.36
C GLY A 268 4.55 -18.89 -9.00
N ALA A 269 5.22 -18.43 -10.05
CA ALA A 269 6.27 -19.16 -10.74
C ALA A 269 7.63 -18.92 -10.08
N ASP A 270 8.54 -19.90 -10.17
CA ASP A 270 9.93 -19.79 -9.69
C ASP A 270 10.06 -19.40 -8.20
N THR A 271 9.09 -19.73 -7.35
CA THR A 271 9.08 -19.37 -5.92
C THR A 271 10.09 -20.14 -5.08
N THR A 272 10.59 -21.28 -5.56
CA THR A 272 11.64 -22.04 -4.87
C THR A 272 12.82 -22.37 -5.79
N SER A 273 12.97 -21.70 -6.94
CA SER A 273 14.11 -21.94 -7.83
C SER A 273 14.47 -20.69 -8.66
N ASN A 274 15.46 -20.83 -9.53
CA ASN A 274 15.98 -19.84 -10.49
C ASN A 274 16.93 -18.84 -9.84
N ALA A 275 16.46 -18.04 -8.90
CA ALA A 275 17.29 -17.12 -8.14
C ALA A 275 16.77 -17.00 -6.70
N TYR A 276 17.69 -16.79 -5.76
CA TYR A 276 17.31 -16.28 -4.46
C TYR A 276 16.77 -14.87 -4.61
N THR A 277 15.78 -14.49 -3.82
CA THR A 277 15.27 -13.11 -3.80
C THR A 277 15.48 -12.48 -2.44
N TRP A 278 15.79 -11.19 -2.42
CA TRP A 278 15.86 -10.42 -1.18
C TRP A 278 14.49 -10.25 -0.54
N GLY A 279 14.38 -10.57 0.75
CA GLY A 279 13.22 -10.24 1.57
C GLY A 279 13.52 -9.16 2.60
N GLU A 280 12.47 -8.77 3.31
CA GLU A 280 12.53 -7.68 4.27
C GLU A 280 13.14 -8.10 5.63
N ASP A 281 13.05 -9.37 6.00
CA ASP A 281 13.42 -9.86 7.33
C ASP A 281 14.93 -9.81 7.63
N TRP A 282 15.25 -9.53 8.89
CA TRP A 282 16.59 -9.80 9.42
C TRP A 282 16.76 -11.30 9.70
N THR A 283 18.00 -11.78 9.65
CA THR A 283 18.29 -13.18 10.00
C THR A 283 18.13 -13.42 11.50
N HIS A 284 17.48 -14.54 11.83
CA HIS A 284 17.30 -15.04 13.18
C HIS A 284 17.75 -16.50 13.26
N SER A 285 18.14 -16.96 14.47
CA SER A 285 18.62 -18.33 14.67
C SER A 285 17.55 -19.40 14.48
N ASN A 286 16.27 -19.02 14.64
CA ASN A 286 15.07 -19.86 14.57
C ASN A 286 13.82 -18.95 14.60
N TYR A 287 12.63 -19.54 14.50
CA TYR A 287 11.32 -18.88 14.57
C TYR A 287 10.78 -18.64 16.00
N THR A 288 11.59 -18.77 17.04
CA THR A 288 11.14 -18.48 18.41
C THR A 288 10.92 -16.98 18.57
N GLY A 289 9.67 -16.56 18.71
CA GLY A 289 9.29 -15.15 18.80
C GLY A 289 9.08 -14.47 17.44
N ALA A 290 8.99 -15.24 16.35
CA ALA A 290 8.64 -14.72 15.04
C ALA A 290 7.25 -14.06 15.04
N PRO A 291 7.04 -13.00 14.24
CA PRO A 291 5.72 -12.41 14.05
C PRO A 291 4.72 -13.44 13.51
N THR A 292 3.48 -13.40 14.03
CA THR A 292 2.41 -14.34 13.66
C THR A 292 1.34 -13.72 12.76
N ASP A 293 1.55 -12.48 12.30
CA ASP A 293 0.58 -11.68 11.55
C ASP A 293 0.99 -11.44 10.08
N GLY A 294 2.09 -12.06 9.65
CA GLY A 294 2.64 -11.91 8.31
C GLY A 294 3.59 -10.73 8.15
N SER A 295 3.78 -9.90 9.18
CA SER A 295 4.75 -8.80 9.15
C SER A 295 6.19 -9.31 9.09
N ALA A 296 7.07 -8.50 8.49
CA ALA A 296 8.49 -8.81 8.43
C ALA A 296 9.15 -8.75 9.81
N TRP A 297 10.02 -9.71 10.09
CA TRP A 297 10.76 -9.78 11.34
C TRP A 297 11.96 -8.83 11.33
N VAL A 298 11.69 -7.56 11.61
CA VAL A 298 12.67 -6.46 11.56
C VAL A 298 13.28 -6.08 12.91
N SER A 299 12.86 -6.77 14.00
CA SER A 299 13.39 -6.56 15.35
C SER A 299 13.50 -7.90 16.10
N PRO A 300 14.65 -8.19 16.74
CA PRO A 300 15.88 -7.40 16.77
C PRO A 300 16.57 -7.29 15.40
N THR A 301 17.42 -6.28 15.22
CA THR A 301 18.18 -6.09 13.98
C THR A 301 19.35 -7.07 13.89
N SER A 302 19.65 -7.55 12.68
CA SER A 302 20.84 -8.34 12.35
C SER A 302 21.78 -7.55 11.43
N SER A 303 22.97 -8.08 11.15
CA SER A 303 23.83 -7.58 10.07
C SER A 303 23.47 -8.16 8.70
N TYR A 304 22.64 -9.22 8.66
CA TYR A 304 22.34 -9.98 7.47
C TYR A 304 20.83 -10.03 7.21
N ARG A 305 20.42 -9.76 5.98
CA ARG A 305 19.02 -9.88 5.52
C ARG A 305 18.76 -11.27 4.95
N ARG A 306 17.52 -11.71 5.05
CA ARG A 306 17.09 -13.02 4.55
C ARG A 306 16.94 -13.02 3.03
N LEU A 307 17.34 -14.14 2.43
CA LEU A 307 17.08 -14.46 1.03
C LEU A 307 16.16 -15.68 0.98
N GLN A 308 15.06 -15.58 0.24
CA GLN A 308 14.06 -16.64 0.13
C GLN A 308 14.20 -17.42 -1.19
N GLY A 309 13.65 -18.63 -1.20
CA GLY A 309 13.67 -19.54 -2.35
C GLY A 309 15.02 -20.24 -2.52
N ALA A 310 15.38 -20.55 -3.77
CA ALA A 310 16.67 -21.12 -4.14
C ALA A 310 17.15 -20.60 -5.49
N SER A 311 18.45 -20.71 -5.74
CA SER A 311 19.03 -20.35 -7.04
C SER A 311 19.22 -21.55 -7.97
N PHE A 312 19.52 -21.25 -9.23
CA PHE A 312 19.92 -22.23 -10.26
C PHE A 312 21.08 -23.15 -9.84
N ALA A 313 21.88 -22.75 -8.85
CA ALA A 313 23.00 -23.54 -8.33
C ALA A 313 22.62 -24.39 -7.11
N GLY A 314 21.42 -24.21 -6.53
CA GLY A 314 20.99 -24.90 -5.32
C GLY A 314 20.56 -26.35 -5.57
N ASP A 315 20.90 -27.24 -4.64
CA ASP A 315 20.49 -28.64 -4.67
C ASP A 315 19.01 -28.83 -4.27
N ALA A 316 18.46 -30.02 -4.56
CA ALA A 316 17.07 -30.39 -4.29
C ALA A 316 16.52 -30.02 -2.88
N PRO A 317 17.28 -30.14 -1.77
CA PRO A 317 16.80 -29.75 -0.43
C PRO A 317 16.50 -28.25 -0.27
N TYR A 318 17.04 -27.39 -1.13
CA TYR A 318 16.79 -25.95 -1.07
C TYR A 318 15.52 -25.53 -1.81
N LEU A 319 14.94 -26.41 -2.63
CA LEU A 319 13.72 -26.10 -3.39
C LEU A 319 12.43 -26.24 -2.55
N ARG A 320 12.56 -26.51 -1.25
CA ARG A 320 11.43 -26.62 -0.32
C ARG A 320 10.77 -25.26 -0.10
N THR A 321 9.48 -25.25 0.18
CA THR A 321 8.71 -24.02 0.44
C THR A 321 9.23 -23.24 1.64
N SER A 322 9.67 -23.94 2.69
CA SER A 322 10.25 -23.39 3.92
C SER A 322 11.74 -23.06 3.82
N SER A 323 12.38 -23.34 2.67
CA SER A 323 13.81 -23.10 2.50
C SER A 323 14.11 -21.60 2.34
N HIS A 324 15.13 -21.17 3.08
CA HIS A 324 15.69 -19.83 3.03
C HIS A 324 17.19 -19.91 3.33
N THR A 325 17.97 -18.86 3.04
CA THR A 325 19.39 -18.86 3.43
C THR A 325 19.54 -18.79 4.96
N ALA A 326 20.22 -19.79 5.54
CA ALA A 326 20.39 -19.88 7.00
C ALA A 326 21.12 -18.66 7.59
N GLY A 327 22.14 -18.16 6.89
CA GLY A 327 22.95 -17.02 7.31
C GLY A 327 22.53 -15.66 6.74
N GLY A 328 21.62 -15.63 5.75
CA GLY A 328 21.38 -14.43 4.96
C GLY A 328 22.63 -13.94 4.23
N ASP A 329 22.59 -12.67 3.81
CA ASP A 329 23.77 -11.94 3.36
C ASP A 329 23.65 -10.45 3.77
N VAL A 330 24.76 -9.71 3.77
CA VAL A 330 24.73 -8.30 4.18
C VAL A 330 24.01 -7.47 3.11
N PRO A 331 23.22 -6.46 3.47
CA PRO A 331 22.34 -5.73 2.53
C PRO A 331 23.04 -5.14 1.30
N THR A 332 24.33 -4.80 1.43
CA THR A 332 25.14 -4.21 0.36
C THR A 332 25.73 -5.22 -0.62
N MET A 333 25.64 -6.52 -0.32
CA MET A 333 26.18 -7.55 -1.19
C MET A 333 25.34 -7.72 -2.45
N ARG A 334 26.01 -8.13 -3.52
CA ARG A 334 25.40 -8.53 -4.79
C ARG A 334 26.05 -9.83 -5.25
N ASP A 335 25.25 -10.74 -5.77
CA ASP A 335 25.70 -12.05 -6.28
C ASP A 335 24.88 -12.40 -7.52
N SER A 336 25.46 -13.20 -8.43
CA SER A 336 24.79 -13.66 -9.66
C SER A 336 23.54 -14.52 -9.38
N LYS A 337 23.31 -14.92 -8.13
CA LYS A 337 22.16 -15.68 -7.65
C LYS A 337 21.08 -14.82 -6.97
N TYR A 338 21.35 -13.53 -6.71
CA TYR A 338 20.44 -12.66 -5.94
C TYR A 338 19.61 -11.78 -6.85
N ALA A 339 18.29 -11.86 -6.70
CA ALA A 339 17.30 -11.16 -7.49
C ALA A 339 16.28 -10.43 -6.59
N ALA A 340 15.26 -9.85 -7.23
CA ALA A 340 14.14 -9.20 -6.56
C ALA A 340 12.82 -9.89 -6.94
N ARG A 341 11.89 -9.94 -6.00
CA ARG A 341 10.47 -10.21 -6.24
C ARG A 341 9.69 -9.35 -5.26
N CYS A 342 8.51 -8.93 -5.68
CA CYS A 342 7.75 -7.92 -4.97
C CYS A 342 6.41 -8.47 -4.48
N VAL A 343 5.92 -7.87 -3.41
CA VAL A 343 4.54 -7.97 -2.94
C VAL A 343 3.94 -6.60 -2.89
N ARG A 344 2.61 -6.53 -2.93
CA ARG A 344 1.88 -5.29 -2.75
C ARG A 344 0.72 -5.53 -1.79
N SER A 345 0.67 -4.74 -0.72
CA SER A 345 -0.50 -4.71 0.13
C SER A 345 -1.70 -4.30 -0.72
N ILE A 346 -2.78 -5.07 -0.66
CA ILE A 346 -4.05 -4.61 -1.21
C ILE A 346 -4.56 -3.61 -0.19
N PRO A 347 -4.83 -2.34 -0.57
CA PRO A 347 -5.59 -1.45 0.29
C PRO A 347 -6.87 -2.20 0.61
N VAL A 348 -6.98 -2.67 1.86
CA VAL A 348 -8.09 -3.51 2.26
C VAL A 348 -9.29 -2.59 2.24
N VAL A 349 -10.00 -2.53 1.12
CA VAL A 349 -11.44 -2.32 1.20
C VAL A 349 -11.99 -3.67 1.62
N SER A 350 -11.72 -4.04 2.88
CA SER A 350 -12.52 -5.03 3.58
C SER A 350 -13.95 -4.59 3.33
N ALA A 351 -14.81 -5.53 2.91
CA ALA A 351 -16.21 -5.26 2.60
C ALA A 351 -16.73 -4.05 3.37
N ALA A 352 -17.18 -3.02 2.65
CA ALA A 352 -17.39 -1.68 3.18
C ALA A 352 -17.96 -1.77 4.61
N PRO A 353 -17.31 -1.13 5.62
CA PRO A 353 -17.73 -1.26 7.00
C PRO A 353 -19.24 -1.01 7.10
N SER A 354 -19.95 -1.74 7.95
CA SER A 354 -21.42 -1.68 7.99
C SER A 354 -21.93 -0.23 8.04
N GLY A 355 -22.69 0.17 7.02
CA GLY A 355 -23.23 1.52 6.87
C GLY A 355 -22.37 2.49 6.04
N PHE A 356 -21.20 2.08 5.57
CA PHE A 356 -20.32 2.87 4.70
C PHE A 356 -20.41 2.41 3.25
N THR A 357 -20.24 3.36 2.33
CA THR A 357 -20.09 3.13 0.90
C THR A 357 -18.68 3.55 0.51
N CYS A 358 -17.91 2.64 -0.06
CA CYS A 358 -16.50 2.89 -0.40
C CYS A 358 -16.30 3.14 -1.90
N THR A 359 -15.47 4.13 -2.24
CA THR A 359 -14.96 4.42 -3.57
C THR A 359 -13.44 4.58 -3.49
N GLY A 360 -12.68 3.61 -4.00
CA GLY A 360 -11.24 3.56 -3.78
C GLY A 360 -10.90 3.36 -2.30
N THR A 361 -10.01 4.19 -1.74
CA THR A 361 -9.63 4.17 -0.31
C THR A 361 -10.57 4.98 0.59
N ILE A 362 -11.55 5.68 0.01
CA ILE A 362 -12.46 6.56 0.73
C ILE A 362 -13.76 5.80 1.00
N CYS A 363 -14.15 5.72 2.26
CA CYS A 363 -15.37 5.07 2.70
C CYS A 363 -16.23 6.06 3.48
N GLU A 364 -17.40 6.42 2.96
CA GLU A 364 -18.29 7.42 3.56
C GLU A 364 -19.59 6.78 4.03
N ASN A 365 -20.09 7.21 5.19
CA ASN A 365 -21.43 6.87 5.65
C ASN A 365 -22.35 8.07 5.35
N PRO A 366 -23.19 8.00 4.31
CA PRO A 366 -24.04 9.12 3.91
C PRO A 366 -25.16 9.41 4.92
N THR A 367 -25.45 8.48 5.83
CA THR A 367 -26.50 8.65 6.85
C THR A 367 -25.97 9.40 8.06
N SER A 368 -24.76 9.05 8.53
CA SER A 368 -24.14 9.69 9.69
C SER A 368 -23.25 10.87 9.34
N GLY A 369 -22.84 11.02 8.07
CA GLY A 369 -21.89 12.06 7.65
C GLY A 369 -20.47 11.79 8.12
N GLU A 370 -20.08 10.52 8.25
CA GLU A 370 -18.76 10.10 8.73
C GLU A 370 -17.92 9.51 7.59
N VAL A 371 -16.60 9.55 7.73
CA VAL A 371 -15.66 8.76 6.94
C VAL A 371 -15.00 7.69 7.80
N TRP A 372 -14.69 6.54 7.20
CA TRP A 372 -14.02 5.44 7.88
C TRP A 372 -12.50 5.56 7.73
N VAL A 373 -11.80 5.39 8.85
CA VAL A 373 -10.34 5.28 8.91
C VAL A 373 -9.97 3.84 9.27
N PRO A 374 -9.28 3.11 8.38
CA PRO A 374 -8.89 1.73 8.61
C PRO A 374 -8.00 1.54 9.84
N ALA A 375 -8.04 0.34 10.42
CA ALA A 375 -7.05 -0.08 11.40
C ALA A 375 -5.65 -0.12 10.77
N GLY A 376 -4.61 0.09 11.58
CA GLY A 376 -3.23 -0.05 11.17
C GLY A 376 -2.34 1.10 11.62
N ASP A 377 -1.10 1.04 11.17
CA ASP A 377 -0.04 1.92 11.63
C ASP A 377 0.00 3.25 10.89
N PHE A 378 0.46 4.27 11.59
CA PHE A 378 0.92 5.52 11.00
C PHE A 378 2.06 6.12 11.82
N TRP A 379 2.74 7.10 11.25
CA TRP A 379 3.76 7.88 11.94
C TRP A 379 3.17 9.19 12.45
N MET A 380 3.13 9.32 13.77
CA MET A 380 2.68 10.51 14.48
C MET A 380 3.86 11.43 14.76
N GLY A 381 3.62 12.73 14.63
CA GLY A 381 4.62 13.78 14.83
C GLY A 381 5.33 14.21 13.56
N CYS A 382 6.17 15.23 13.72
CA CYS A 382 6.79 15.91 12.58
C CYS A 382 8.00 15.14 12.05
N ASN A 383 8.06 14.96 10.73
CA ASN A 383 9.22 14.43 10.03
C ASN A 383 10.11 15.58 9.56
N SER A 384 11.32 15.69 10.12
CA SER A 384 12.28 16.73 9.76
C SER A 384 12.86 16.59 8.36
N VAL A 385 12.77 15.41 7.74
CA VAL A 385 13.15 15.17 6.33
C VAL A 385 12.14 15.80 5.38
N LEU A 386 10.84 15.72 5.71
CA LEU A 386 9.75 16.26 4.89
C LEU A 386 9.40 17.71 5.24
N ASP A 387 9.53 18.09 6.51
CA ASP A 387 9.13 19.38 7.02
C ASP A 387 10.25 20.06 7.82
N ALA A 388 10.80 21.12 7.23
CA ALA A 388 11.83 21.94 7.87
C ALA A 388 11.32 22.77 9.07
N ASN A 389 10.01 22.76 9.38
CA ASN A 389 9.39 23.58 10.42
C ASN A 389 8.91 22.77 11.63
N CYS A 390 9.50 21.61 11.88
CA CYS A 390 9.18 20.81 13.06
C CYS A 390 9.44 21.58 14.36
N ALA A 391 8.39 21.75 15.16
CA ALA A 391 8.50 22.29 16.51
C ALA A 391 8.81 21.19 17.53
N ALA A 392 9.37 21.56 18.69
CA ALA A 392 9.86 20.60 19.68
C ALA A 392 8.74 19.72 20.28
N ASP A 393 7.55 20.27 20.41
CA ASP A 393 6.31 19.60 20.84
C ASP A 393 5.77 18.59 19.81
N GLU A 394 6.20 18.69 18.55
CA GLU A 394 5.88 17.76 17.46
C GLU A 394 6.85 16.58 17.39
N SER A 395 7.86 16.55 18.28
CA SER A 395 8.88 15.49 18.39
C SER A 395 8.65 14.61 19.63
N SER A 396 9.23 13.41 19.75
CA SER A 396 9.86 12.66 18.66
C SER A 396 8.79 12.04 17.77
N GLN A 397 9.07 11.98 16.48
CA GLN A 397 8.28 11.14 15.58
C GLN A 397 8.31 9.69 16.07
N HIS A 398 7.15 9.03 16.09
CA HIS A 398 7.00 7.68 16.59
C HIS A 398 5.84 6.95 15.89
N ARG A 399 5.86 5.62 15.98
CA ARG A 399 4.87 4.75 15.34
C ARG A 399 3.65 4.61 16.24
N VAL A 400 2.46 4.78 15.67
CA VAL A 400 1.19 4.59 16.36
C VAL A 400 0.34 3.59 15.58
N THR A 401 -0.12 2.55 16.25
CA THR A 401 -1.10 1.59 15.72
C THR A 401 -2.48 2.01 16.21
N LEU A 402 -3.42 2.26 15.30
CA LEU A 402 -4.81 2.53 15.67
C LEU A 402 -5.72 1.40 15.23
N SER A 403 -6.68 1.04 16.07
CA SER A 403 -7.88 0.30 15.68
C SER A 403 -8.69 1.11 14.65
N ALA A 404 -9.57 0.43 13.91
CA ALA A 404 -10.44 1.11 12.95
C ALA A 404 -11.46 2.01 13.67
N TYR A 405 -11.74 3.17 13.09
CA TYR A 405 -12.70 4.12 13.64
C TYR A 405 -13.39 4.92 12.53
N ALA A 406 -14.44 5.64 12.91
CA ALA A 406 -15.09 6.62 12.06
C ALA A 406 -14.88 8.00 12.63
N ILE A 407 -14.70 8.98 11.76
CA ILE A 407 -14.58 10.41 12.07
C ILE A 407 -15.61 11.19 11.27
N ASP A 408 -16.21 12.23 11.85
CA ASP A 408 -17.09 13.12 11.10
C ASP A 408 -16.34 13.66 9.87
N LYS A 409 -17.00 13.62 8.70
CA LYS A 409 -16.39 14.05 7.42
C LYS A 409 -15.94 15.52 7.49
N THR A 410 -16.70 16.35 8.19
CA THR A 410 -16.40 17.76 8.42
C THR A 410 -16.48 18.09 9.90
N GLU A 411 -16.12 19.31 10.29
CA GLU A 411 -16.45 19.82 11.62
C GLU A 411 -17.96 19.84 11.87
N VAL A 412 -18.35 19.78 13.14
CA VAL A 412 -19.76 19.92 13.55
C VAL A 412 -20.27 21.28 13.15
N THR A 413 -21.40 21.34 12.46
CA THR A 413 -22.00 22.59 12.00
C THR A 413 -22.77 23.32 13.09
N ALA A 414 -22.97 24.63 12.92
CA ALA A 414 -23.78 25.42 13.83
C ALA A 414 -25.24 24.95 13.92
N ALA A 415 -25.81 24.44 12.81
CA ALA A 415 -27.15 23.86 12.79
C ALA A 415 -27.24 22.57 13.59
N GLU A 416 -26.27 21.67 13.44
CA GLU A 416 -26.20 20.42 14.19
C GLU A 416 -26.04 20.69 15.70
N TYR A 417 -25.13 21.58 16.10
CA TYR A 417 -24.96 21.94 17.50
C TYR A 417 -26.24 22.54 18.10
N LYS A 418 -26.94 23.38 17.33
CA LYS A 418 -28.24 23.95 17.74
C LYS A 418 -29.30 22.88 17.99
N ALA A 419 -29.28 21.77 17.27
CA ALA A 419 -30.17 20.64 17.56
C ALA A 419 -29.91 20.05 18.95
N CYS A 420 -28.64 19.91 19.35
CA CYS A 420 -28.27 19.43 20.70
C CYS A 420 -28.73 20.38 21.81
N VAL A 421 -28.60 21.68 21.59
CA VAL A 421 -29.07 22.69 22.54
C VAL A 421 -30.59 22.69 22.64
N THR A 422 -31.29 22.54 21.51
CA THR A 422 -32.76 22.43 21.46
C THR A 422 -33.26 21.19 22.20
N ALA A 423 -32.50 20.09 22.16
CA ALA A 423 -32.75 18.88 22.93
C ALA A 423 -32.44 19.01 24.44
N ALA A 424 -31.98 20.19 24.89
CA ALA A 424 -31.57 20.47 26.27
C ALA A 424 -30.44 19.56 26.80
N VAL A 425 -29.59 19.04 25.91
CA VAL A 425 -28.41 18.23 26.28
C VAL A 425 -27.14 19.07 26.24
N CYS A 426 -26.95 19.87 25.20
CA CYS A 426 -25.84 20.82 25.13
C CYS A 426 -26.23 22.17 25.75
N SER A 427 -25.28 22.82 26.42
CA SER A 427 -25.40 24.24 26.73
C SER A 427 -25.25 25.07 25.45
N ALA A 428 -25.89 26.23 25.39
CA ALA A 428 -25.66 27.16 24.30
C ALA A 428 -24.16 27.50 24.20
N ALA A 429 -23.64 27.66 22.97
CA ALA A 429 -22.32 28.24 22.75
C ALA A 429 -22.22 29.57 23.52
N LEU A 430 -21.05 29.84 24.12
CA LEU A 430 -20.93 30.86 25.17
C LEU A 430 -21.52 32.21 24.73
N THR A 431 -22.24 32.86 25.64
CA THR A 431 -23.13 34.01 25.36
C THR A 431 -22.44 35.24 24.75
N GLU A 432 -21.11 35.37 24.84
CA GLU A 432 -20.37 36.39 24.10
C GLU A 432 -20.50 36.22 22.56
N ALA A 433 -20.86 35.02 22.11
CA ALA A 433 -21.07 34.67 20.70
C ALA A 433 -22.32 35.30 20.07
N VAL A 434 -23.38 35.61 20.83
CA VAL A 434 -24.63 36.13 20.21
C VAL A 434 -24.41 37.52 19.60
N GLY A 435 -23.44 38.30 20.14
CA GLY A 435 -23.02 39.61 19.65
C GLY A 435 -21.66 39.68 18.95
N ALA A 436 -20.81 38.64 19.05
CA ALA A 436 -19.48 38.65 18.44
C ALA A 436 -19.56 38.59 16.90
N ALA A 437 -18.67 39.32 16.23
CA ALA A 437 -18.59 39.40 14.77
C ALA A 437 -18.29 38.04 14.11
N TYR A 438 -17.77 37.08 14.88
CA TYR A 438 -17.21 35.81 14.39
C TYR A 438 -18.05 34.59 14.71
N ALA A 439 -19.12 34.71 15.50
CA ALA A 439 -19.89 33.56 15.94
C ALA A 439 -20.74 32.96 14.82
N THR A 440 -20.87 31.63 14.81
CA THR A 440 -21.75 30.91 13.87
C THR A 440 -23.08 30.49 14.52
N TYR A 441 -23.10 30.29 15.84
CA TYR A 441 -24.29 29.88 16.56
C TYR A 441 -25.45 30.88 16.45
N ASN A 442 -26.62 30.41 16.00
CA ASN A 442 -27.83 31.23 15.79
C ASN A 442 -27.66 32.44 14.84
N LYS A 443 -26.66 32.42 13.95
CA LYS A 443 -26.53 33.43 12.89
C LYS A 443 -27.16 32.92 11.59
N VAL A 444 -28.03 33.75 11.02
CA VAL A 444 -28.67 33.48 9.71
C VAL A 444 -27.59 33.39 8.64
N GLY A 445 -27.62 32.33 7.83
CA GLY A 445 -26.65 32.07 6.77
C GLY A 445 -25.36 31.42 7.24
N LYS A 446 -25.27 31.01 8.52
CA LYS A 446 -24.12 30.30 9.12
C LYS A 446 -24.45 28.89 9.58
N GLU A 447 -25.61 28.37 9.19
CA GLU A 447 -26.11 27.06 9.57
C GLU A 447 -25.13 25.93 9.19
N ASN A 448 -24.50 26.03 8.01
CA ASN A 448 -23.54 25.05 7.48
C ASN A 448 -22.08 25.43 7.75
N HIS A 449 -21.82 26.42 8.59
CA HIS A 449 -20.46 26.75 9.03
C HIS A 449 -20.12 25.94 10.28
N PRO A 450 -18.83 25.67 10.56
CA PRO A 450 -18.43 25.00 11.79
C PRO A 450 -18.95 25.77 13.01
N ILE A 451 -19.43 25.04 14.02
CA ILE A 451 -19.73 25.63 15.32
C ILE A 451 -18.43 26.17 15.91
N ASN A 452 -18.50 27.40 16.44
CA ASN A 452 -17.39 28.00 17.17
C ASN A 452 -17.84 28.60 18.50
N HIS A 453 -16.92 29.21 19.24
CA HIS A 453 -17.16 29.69 20.61
C HIS A 453 -17.63 28.56 21.56
N VAL A 454 -17.04 27.37 21.40
CA VAL A 454 -17.26 26.19 22.23
C VAL A 454 -16.00 25.76 22.98
N VAL A 455 -16.17 25.42 24.26
CA VAL A 455 -15.11 24.80 25.08
C VAL A 455 -15.05 23.29 24.85
N GLN A 456 -13.95 22.64 25.23
CA GLN A 456 -13.77 21.19 25.05
C GLN A 456 -14.94 20.37 25.65
N ALA A 457 -15.40 20.73 26.86
CA ALA A 457 -16.51 20.05 27.54
C ALA A 457 -17.84 20.14 26.76
N GLN A 458 -18.07 21.21 26.01
CA GLN A 458 -19.23 21.35 25.13
C GLN A 458 -19.14 20.43 23.91
N GLY A 459 -17.92 20.26 23.35
CA GLY A 459 -17.67 19.29 22.29
C GLY A 459 -17.90 17.85 22.75
N MET A 460 -17.41 17.49 23.94
CA MET A 460 -17.67 16.17 24.53
C MET A 460 -19.16 15.90 24.73
N ALA A 461 -19.90 16.87 25.27
CA ALA A 461 -21.34 16.74 25.50
C ALA A 461 -22.11 16.56 24.18
N TYR A 462 -21.72 17.29 23.14
CA TYR A 462 -22.31 17.13 21.80
C TYR A 462 -22.02 15.75 21.23
N CYS A 463 -20.76 15.31 21.20
CA CYS A 463 -20.41 14.01 20.61
C CYS A 463 -21.06 12.84 21.36
N ALA A 464 -21.23 12.94 22.68
CA ALA A 464 -21.96 11.94 23.45
C ALA A 464 -23.47 11.90 23.10
N TRP A 465 -24.04 13.03 22.65
CA TRP A 465 -25.47 13.17 22.34
C TRP A 465 -25.82 12.83 20.89
N SER A 466 -24.96 13.21 19.94
CA SER A 466 -25.25 13.22 18.49
C SER A 466 -25.71 11.88 17.94
N GLY A 467 -25.30 10.76 18.55
CA GLY A 467 -25.92 9.44 18.35
C GLY A 467 -25.96 8.95 16.89
N LYS A 468 -25.05 9.44 16.04
CA LYS A 468 -25.15 9.37 14.57
C LYS A 468 -25.12 7.94 14.00
N ALA A 469 -24.74 6.90 14.75
CA ALA A 469 -25.08 5.48 14.51
C ALA A 469 -24.59 4.57 15.66
N ALA A 470 -25.46 3.72 16.24
CA ALA A 470 -25.26 2.50 17.08
C ALA A 470 -24.07 2.34 18.08
N GLY A 471 -23.15 3.30 18.21
CA GLY A 471 -21.99 3.31 19.09
C GLY A 471 -21.79 4.72 19.69
N ALA A 472 -21.09 4.81 20.81
CA ALA A 472 -20.88 6.07 21.53
C ALA A 472 -19.87 6.96 20.78
N GLN A 473 -20.37 8.00 20.10
CA GLN A 473 -19.52 9.08 19.58
C GLN A 473 -18.86 9.83 20.74
N ARG A 474 -17.64 10.32 20.48
CA ARG A 474 -16.79 11.08 21.42
C ARG A 474 -15.97 12.10 20.63
N LEU A 475 -15.30 13.02 21.32
CA LEU A 475 -14.22 13.76 20.67
C LEU A 475 -13.14 12.77 20.20
N CYS A 476 -12.49 13.09 19.09
CA CYS A 476 -11.35 12.34 18.60
C CYS A 476 -10.18 12.44 19.59
N THR A 477 -9.40 11.38 19.68
CA THR A 477 -8.04 11.50 20.21
C THR A 477 -7.18 12.28 19.22
N GLU A 478 -6.09 12.83 19.71
CA GLU A 478 -5.14 13.52 18.84
C GLU A 478 -4.51 12.59 17.81
N ALA A 479 -4.23 11.34 18.19
CA ALA A 479 -3.68 10.34 17.28
C ALA A 479 -4.67 9.98 16.17
N GLU A 480 -5.95 9.78 16.50
CA GLU A 480 -7.01 9.61 15.50
C GLU A 480 -7.08 10.83 14.59
N TRP A 481 -7.14 12.04 15.15
CA TRP A 481 -7.20 13.25 14.34
C TRP A 481 -6.01 13.35 13.37
N GLU A 482 -4.78 13.08 13.83
CA GLU A 482 -3.59 13.16 12.99
C GLU A 482 -3.60 12.09 11.89
N LYS A 483 -3.93 10.83 12.22
CA LYS A 483 -4.03 9.76 11.22
C LYS A 483 -5.08 10.10 10.18
N ALA A 484 -6.26 10.57 10.59
CA ALA A 484 -7.32 10.99 9.69
C ALA A 484 -6.84 12.09 8.73
N ALA A 485 -6.08 13.06 9.23
CA ALA A 485 -5.58 14.17 8.42
C ALA A 485 -4.52 13.73 7.39
N ARG A 486 -3.53 12.92 7.78
CA ARG A 486 -2.34 12.63 6.94
C ARG A 486 -2.32 11.26 6.26
N GLY A 487 -3.15 10.33 6.72
CA GLY A 487 -3.12 8.94 6.29
C GLY A 487 -2.14 8.06 7.05
N GLY A 488 -2.44 6.77 7.11
CA GLY A 488 -1.56 5.71 7.62
C GLY A 488 -0.77 5.00 6.53
N CYS A 489 -0.09 3.93 6.93
CA CYS A 489 0.69 3.07 6.04
C CYS A 489 -0.13 2.47 4.88
N ASP A 490 -1.44 2.37 5.06
CA ASP A 490 -2.43 1.94 4.08
C ASP A 490 -2.68 2.95 2.94
N THR A 491 -2.25 4.21 3.11
CA THR A 491 -2.49 5.30 2.15
C THR A 491 -1.23 5.86 1.50
N VAL A 492 -0.04 5.41 1.92
CA VAL A 492 1.25 5.86 1.38
C VAL A 492 1.79 4.81 0.42
N THR A 493 2.49 5.24 -0.63
CA THR A 493 3.09 4.31 -1.60
C THR A 493 4.58 4.15 -1.34
N GLY A 494 4.98 3.00 -0.80
CA GLY A 494 6.37 2.62 -0.56
C GLY A 494 6.64 2.14 0.88
N ASP A 495 7.87 2.32 1.37
CA ASP A 495 8.28 1.85 2.70
C ASP A 495 7.79 2.75 3.85
N CYS A 496 6.64 2.38 4.41
CA CYS A 496 6.12 3.02 5.61
C CYS A 496 6.95 2.73 6.88
N SER A 497 7.93 1.82 6.88
CA SER A 497 8.71 1.47 8.09
C SER A 497 9.69 2.57 8.53
N THR A 498 10.01 3.50 7.64
CA THR A 498 11.00 4.57 7.89
C THR A 498 10.37 5.88 8.35
N GLY A 499 9.06 6.04 8.18
CA GLY A 499 8.37 7.32 8.35
C GLY A 499 8.74 8.37 7.29
N ALA A 500 9.59 8.03 6.31
CA ALA A 500 10.02 8.94 5.26
C ALA A 500 8.87 9.34 4.31
N GLN A 501 7.92 8.43 4.10
CA GLN A 501 6.76 8.64 3.24
C GLN A 501 5.55 8.94 4.10
N MET A 502 5.22 10.23 4.20
CA MET A 502 4.07 10.75 4.91
C MET A 502 3.60 12.05 4.28
N ARG A 503 2.44 12.55 4.71
CA ARG A 503 1.86 13.79 4.22
C ARG A 503 2.12 14.93 5.19
N LYS A 504 2.63 16.05 4.68
CA LYS A 504 2.79 17.28 5.46
C LYS A 504 1.44 17.99 5.58
N TYR A 505 0.69 18.06 4.48
CA TYR A 505 -0.70 18.53 4.43
C TYR A 505 -1.65 17.42 3.98
N PRO A 506 -2.94 17.47 4.33
CA PRO A 506 -3.89 16.40 4.00
C PRO A 506 -3.94 15.98 2.52
N TRP A 507 -3.78 16.94 1.61
CA TRP A 507 -3.86 16.76 0.15
C TRP A 507 -2.55 16.33 -0.52
N ASP A 508 -1.46 16.13 0.23
CA ASP A 508 -0.19 15.66 -0.36
C ASP A 508 -0.35 14.24 -0.92
N ALA A 509 0.51 13.83 -1.87
CA ALA A 509 0.40 12.51 -2.51
C ALA A 509 0.74 11.35 -1.56
N GLY A 510 1.63 11.56 -0.57
CA GLY A 510 2.04 10.51 0.37
C GLY A 510 2.96 9.45 -0.22
N ASP A 511 3.70 9.79 -1.27
CA ASP A 511 4.62 8.92 -2.02
C ASP A 511 6.10 9.30 -1.84
N GLY A 512 6.38 10.30 -1.00
CA GLY A 512 7.72 10.89 -0.83
C GLY A 512 8.03 12.02 -1.82
N SER A 513 7.09 12.39 -2.69
CA SER A 513 7.19 13.59 -3.51
C SER A 513 7.14 14.87 -2.66
N ALA A 514 7.56 15.99 -3.26
CA ALA A 514 7.54 17.28 -2.61
C ALA A 514 6.10 17.72 -2.26
N SER A 515 5.92 18.21 -1.03
CA SER A 515 4.62 18.69 -0.54
C SER A 515 4.04 19.81 -1.42
N VAL A 516 2.75 19.73 -1.69
CA VAL A 516 2.02 20.70 -2.51
C VAL A 516 1.73 21.94 -1.66
N ALA A 517 2.14 23.11 -2.16
CA ALA A 517 1.99 24.37 -1.43
C ALA A 517 0.51 24.65 -1.08
N PRO A 518 0.20 25.00 0.18
CA PRO A 518 -1.16 25.33 0.58
C PRO A 518 -1.65 26.57 -0.14
N SER A 519 -2.94 26.55 -0.48
CA SER A 519 -3.63 27.68 -1.10
C SER A 519 -5.10 27.64 -0.69
N CYS A 520 -5.83 28.70 -1.03
CA CYS A 520 -7.27 28.77 -0.78
C CYS A 520 -8.07 27.72 -1.58
N MET A 521 -7.47 27.01 -2.54
CA MET A 521 -8.12 25.84 -3.13
C MET A 521 -8.26 24.68 -2.13
N TYR A 522 -7.32 24.57 -1.20
CA TYR A 522 -7.17 23.42 -0.31
C TYR A 522 -7.69 23.68 1.11
N ALA A 523 -7.50 24.89 1.64
CA ALA A 523 -7.82 25.20 3.03
C ALA A 523 -8.31 26.64 3.20
N ASN A 524 -9.13 26.90 4.22
CA ASN A 524 -9.47 28.27 4.63
C ASN A 524 -8.48 28.73 5.72
N PHE A 525 -7.53 29.60 5.38
CA PHE A 525 -6.48 30.05 6.29
C PHE A 525 -5.91 31.42 5.87
N ASN A 526 -4.96 31.94 6.65
CA ASN A 526 -4.19 33.14 6.30
C ASN A 526 -2.98 32.78 5.42
N ASN A 527 -3.15 32.97 4.12
CA ASN A 527 -2.13 32.72 3.10
C ASN A 527 -1.17 33.91 2.97
N GLY A 528 -0.23 34.03 3.91
CA GLY A 528 0.85 35.02 3.83
C GLY A 528 0.37 36.47 3.88
N GLY A 529 -0.68 36.75 4.67
CA GLY A 529 -1.32 38.07 4.78
C GLY A 529 -2.56 38.23 3.93
N THR A 530 -2.86 37.27 3.05
CA THR A 530 -4.11 37.22 2.27
C THR A 530 -5.02 36.15 2.87
N TYR A 531 -6.20 36.55 3.36
CA TYR A 531 -7.18 35.61 3.90
C TYR A 531 -7.99 34.96 2.78
N CYS A 532 -8.19 33.65 2.86
CA CYS A 532 -8.91 32.88 1.85
C CYS A 532 -10.41 33.16 1.78
N GLU A 533 -10.98 33.50 2.93
CA GLU A 533 -12.28 34.15 3.06
C GLU A 533 -12.05 35.56 3.64
N PRO A 534 -13.01 36.49 3.53
CA PRO A 534 -12.93 37.73 4.30
C PRO A 534 -12.69 37.42 5.79
N THR A 535 -11.93 38.27 6.49
CA THR A 535 -11.39 38.10 7.87
C THR A 535 -12.41 37.85 9.00
N THR A 536 -13.68 37.64 8.65
CA THR A 536 -14.81 37.47 9.55
C THR A 536 -15.49 36.11 9.40
N TYR A 537 -14.99 35.21 8.54
CA TYR A 537 -15.72 33.99 8.19
C TYR A 537 -14.87 32.72 8.17
N THR A 538 -15.35 31.74 8.94
CA THR A 538 -15.22 30.33 8.60
C THR A 538 -15.82 30.11 7.21
N ALA A 539 -15.40 29.05 6.51
CA ALA A 539 -16.09 28.61 5.30
C ALA A 539 -17.26 27.71 5.69
N ALA A 540 -18.23 27.53 4.79
CA ALA A 540 -19.14 26.41 4.94
C ALA A 540 -18.32 25.11 4.93
N VAL A 541 -18.72 24.15 5.75
CA VAL A 541 -18.02 22.87 5.81
C VAL A 541 -18.02 22.16 4.45
N GLY A 542 -16.93 21.49 4.10
CA GLY A 542 -16.74 20.79 2.82
C GLY A 542 -16.59 21.71 1.60
N ALA A 543 -16.40 23.03 1.78
CA ALA A 543 -16.29 23.96 0.67
C ALA A 543 -15.00 23.80 -0.16
N ARG A 544 -14.01 23.06 0.35
CA ARG A 544 -12.69 22.87 -0.27
C ARG A 544 -12.35 21.38 -0.44
N PRO A 545 -13.09 20.64 -1.29
CA PRO A 545 -12.91 19.20 -1.45
C PRO A 545 -11.53 18.80 -2.00
N ALA A 546 -10.81 19.73 -2.65
CA ALA A 546 -9.44 19.47 -3.10
C ALA A 546 -8.47 19.31 -1.91
N GLY A 547 -8.81 19.84 -0.75
CA GLY A 547 -8.05 19.72 0.50
C GLY A 547 -8.39 18.51 1.34
N ALA A 548 -9.26 17.62 0.83
CA ALA A 548 -9.65 16.41 1.54
C ALA A 548 -8.43 15.56 1.91
N SER A 549 -8.50 14.94 3.08
CA SER A 549 -7.52 13.95 3.52
C SER A 549 -7.60 12.67 2.66
N PRO A 550 -6.61 11.76 2.76
CA PRO A 550 -6.60 10.49 2.01
C PRO A 550 -7.77 9.56 2.31
N TYR A 551 -8.46 9.79 3.43
CA TYR A 551 -9.66 9.06 3.84
C TYR A 551 -10.96 9.79 3.49
N GLY A 552 -10.89 10.98 2.89
CA GLY A 552 -12.05 11.78 2.50
C GLY A 552 -12.61 12.69 3.59
N ALA A 553 -11.93 12.84 4.74
CA ALA A 553 -12.27 13.87 5.72
C ALA A 553 -11.87 15.26 5.18
N ASP A 554 -12.82 16.17 5.13
CA ASP A 554 -12.69 17.55 4.68
C ASP A 554 -12.27 18.47 5.83
N ASP A 555 -11.72 19.64 5.47
CA ASP A 555 -11.38 20.73 6.40
C ASP A 555 -10.45 20.32 7.55
N MET A 556 -9.66 19.24 7.39
CA MET A 556 -8.62 18.83 8.35
C MET A 556 -7.45 19.84 8.43
N ALA A 557 -7.51 20.93 7.67
CA ALA A 557 -6.54 22.01 7.64
C ALA A 557 -7.26 23.36 7.46
N GLY A 558 -7.07 24.26 8.42
CA GLY A 558 -7.71 25.57 8.44
C GLY A 558 -9.14 25.54 8.97
N ASN A 559 -9.93 26.55 8.60
CA ASN A 559 -11.30 26.77 9.07
C ASN A 559 -11.39 27.02 10.58
N VAL A 560 -11.45 25.99 11.44
CA VAL A 560 -11.39 26.15 12.90
C VAL A 560 -10.37 25.19 13.52
N TRP A 561 -9.72 25.63 14.59
CA TRP A 561 -8.98 24.73 15.46
C TRP A 561 -9.96 23.74 16.10
N GLU A 562 -9.56 22.48 16.15
CA GLU A 562 -10.44 21.42 16.65
C GLU A 562 -9.97 20.89 17.99
N TRP A 563 -10.89 20.85 18.96
CA TRP A 563 -10.68 20.20 20.24
C TRP A 563 -10.56 18.67 20.08
N VAL A 564 -9.55 18.10 20.73
CA VAL A 564 -9.38 16.65 20.91
C VAL A 564 -9.50 16.27 22.40
N THR A 565 -9.52 14.97 22.72
CA THR A 565 -9.60 14.50 24.10
C THR A 565 -8.31 14.70 24.91
N ASP A 566 -7.19 14.77 24.20
CA ASP A 566 -5.85 14.64 24.78
C ASP A 566 -5.45 15.87 25.59
N TRP A 567 -4.96 15.63 26.80
CA TRP A 567 -4.36 16.66 27.63
C TRP A 567 -2.98 17.05 27.11
N TRP A 568 -2.62 18.31 27.23
CA TRP A 568 -1.31 18.76 26.78
C TRP A 568 -0.18 18.22 27.65
N ALA A 569 0.81 17.59 27.02
CA ALA A 569 2.10 17.29 27.63
C ALA A 569 3.21 17.42 26.59
N GLY A 570 4.07 18.43 26.78
CA GLY A 570 5.33 18.69 26.06
C GLY A 570 5.52 17.96 24.71
N SER A 571 6.60 17.19 24.62
CA SER A 571 6.94 16.34 23.49
C SER A 571 6.30 14.96 23.61
N TYR A 572 6.08 14.28 22.49
CA TYR A 572 5.69 12.87 22.46
C TYR A 572 6.69 11.98 23.19
N ALA A 573 6.18 10.95 23.87
CA ALA A 573 7.01 9.88 24.38
C ALA A 573 7.64 9.10 23.21
N ALA A 574 8.89 8.68 23.37
CA ALA A 574 9.55 7.83 22.38
C ALA A 574 9.02 6.39 22.44
N GLY A 575 8.91 5.73 21.29
CA GLY A 575 8.51 4.32 21.18
C GLY A 575 7.15 4.13 20.50
N ALA A 576 6.87 2.89 20.09
CA ALA A 576 5.60 2.54 19.45
C ALA A 576 4.47 2.43 20.49
N VAL A 577 3.28 2.93 20.14
CA VAL A 577 2.08 2.86 20.99
C VAL A 577 0.87 2.38 20.21
N THR A 578 -0.10 1.77 20.90
CA THR A 578 -1.36 1.28 20.31
C THR A 578 -2.54 1.97 20.97
N ASP A 579 -3.45 2.52 20.16
CA ASP A 579 -4.66 3.25 20.58
C ASP A 579 -4.41 4.25 21.73
N PRO A 580 -3.45 5.20 21.60
CA PRO A 580 -3.13 6.13 22.66
C PRO A 580 -4.29 7.10 22.93
N THR A 581 -4.59 7.32 24.22
CA THR A 581 -5.61 8.27 24.68
C THR A 581 -5.00 9.58 25.21
N GLY A 582 -3.75 9.85 24.84
CA GLY A 582 -2.98 10.97 25.34
C GLY A 582 -2.56 10.87 26.82
N PRO A 583 -1.91 11.91 27.35
CA PRO A 583 -1.51 12.01 28.75
C PRO A 583 -2.69 11.92 29.71
N VAL A 584 -2.46 11.32 30.89
CA VAL A 584 -3.46 11.25 31.97
C VAL A 584 -3.76 12.66 32.48
N GLY A 585 -5.03 13.07 32.43
CA GLY A 585 -5.50 14.33 33.00
C GLY A 585 -6.38 14.17 34.25
N PRO A 586 -7.06 15.25 34.67
CA PRO A 586 -7.08 16.57 34.02
C PRO A 586 -5.77 17.34 34.18
N ALA A 587 -5.40 18.09 33.15
CA ALA A 587 -4.34 19.11 33.17
C ALA A 587 -4.95 20.52 33.01
N SER A 588 -4.13 21.57 33.01
CA SER A 588 -4.61 22.94 32.72
C SER A 588 -5.01 23.09 31.26
N ASP A 589 -4.31 22.42 30.35
CA ASP A 589 -4.37 22.66 28.92
C ASP A 589 -4.68 21.38 28.14
N VAL A 590 -5.41 21.56 27.04
CA VAL A 590 -5.88 20.52 26.14
C VAL A 590 -5.34 20.80 24.74
N VAL A 591 -5.04 19.74 24.00
CA VAL A 591 -4.55 19.88 22.63
C VAL A 591 -5.65 20.36 21.68
N ARG A 592 -5.25 21.16 20.69
CA ARG A 592 -6.04 21.53 19.52
C ARG A 592 -5.26 21.31 18.22
N ARG A 593 -5.96 20.91 17.16
CA ARG A 593 -5.37 20.52 15.86
C ARG A 593 -6.02 21.25 14.68
N GLY A 594 -5.40 21.18 13.49
CA GLY A 594 -5.99 21.65 12.22
C GLY A 594 -5.65 23.08 11.78
N GLY A 595 -5.43 24.02 12.71
CA GLY A 595 -5.34 25.43 12.33
C GLY A 595 -6.73 26.04 12.12
N SER A 596 -6.80 27.34 11.81
CA SER A 596 -8.07 28.06 11.60
C SER A 596 -8.00 29.02 10.41
N PHE A 597 -9.11 29.72 10.12
CA PHE A 597 -9.17 30.72 9.04
C PHE A 597 -8.19 31.90 9.20
N VAL A 598 -7.65 32.13 10.40
CA VAL A 598 -6.58 33.13 10.64
C VAL A 598 -5.19 32.53 10.78
N SER A 599 -5.09 31.21 10.79
CA SER A 599 -3.82 30.50 10.97
C SER A 599 -2.93 30.63 9.76
N SER A 600 -1.62 30.68 10.00
CA SER A 600 -0.62 30.74 8.93
C SER A 600 -0.42 29.39 8.26
N VAL A 601 0.32 29.38 7.15
CA VAL A 601 0.82 28.16 6.49
C VAL A 601 1.54 27.20 7.45
N LEU A 602 2.20 27.72 8.50
CA LEU A 602 2.93 26.90 9.46
C LEU A 602 2.01 26.17 10.44
N GLU A 603 0.74 26.57 10.51
CA GLU A 603 -0.20 26.08 11.51
C GLU A 603 -1.23 25.09 10.94
N VAL A 604 -1.38 25.04 9.62
CA VAL A 604 -2.31 24.13 8.91
C VAL A 604 -1.65 22.81 8.48
N ARG A 605 -0.49 22.49 9.06
CA ARG A 605 0.23 21.23 8.83
C ARG A 605 -0.42 20.11 9.63
N ALA A 606 -0.46 18.89 9.09
CA ALA A 606 -1.12 17.77 9.75
C ALA A 606 -0.49 17.41 11.11
N SER A 607 0.83 17.62 11.29
CA SER A 607 1.52 17.43 12.58
C SER A 607 1.42 18.63 13.52
N LYS A 608 0.88 19.79 13.10
CA LYS A 608 0.85 20.96 13.96
C LYS A 608 -0.10 20.73 15.13
N ARG A 609 0.47 20.84 16.32
CA ARG A 609 -0.24 20.81 17.59
C ARG A 609 -0.04 22.14 18.30
N LEU A 610 -1.09 22.59 18.97
CA LEU A 610 -1.08 23.67 19.93
C LEU A 610 -1.97 23.27 21.10
N TYR A 611 -1.94 24.06 22.15
CA TYR A 611 -2.78 23.85 23.32
C TYR A 611 -3.51 25.12 23.69
N SER A 612 -4.54 24.96 24.51
CA SER A 612 -5.26 26.04 25.16
C SER A 612 -5.84 25.54 26.47
N TRP A 613 -6.07 26.46 27.40
CA TRP A 613 -6.73 26.15 28.67
C TRP A 613 -8.07 25.46 28.40
N TYR A 614 -8.45 24.43 29.17
CA TYR A 614 -9.64 23.60 28.88
C TYR A 614 -10.96 24.38 28.84
N GLY A 615 -11.02 25.55 29.50
CA GLY A 615 -12.17 26.47 29.48
C GLY A 615 -12.06 27.59 28.44
N TYR A 616 -10.97 27.60 27.64
CA TYR A 616 -10.76 28.58 26.59
C TYR A 616 -11.76 28.37 25.47
N THR A 617 -12.18 29.46 24.85
CA THR A 617 -12.88 29.41 23.58
C THR A 617 -12.86 30.78 22.90
N ASP A 618 -12.88 30.79 21.57
CA ASP A 618 -13.04 31.99 20.75
C ASP A 618 -13.71 31.64 19.41
N GLY A 619 -13.70 32.58 18.46
CA GLY A 619 -14.28 32.40 17.13
C GLY A 619 -13.52 31.44 16.22
N VAL A 620 -12.34 30.95 16.64
CA VAL A 620 -11.54 30.00 15.88
C VAL A 620 -11.55 28.59 16.47
N MET A 621 -12.21 28.37 17.62
CA MET A 621 -12.30 27.05 18.25
C MET A 621 -13.61 26.34 17.90
N GLY A 622 -13.50 25.15 17.30
CA GLY A 622 -14.58 24.20 17.01
C GLY A 622 -14.17 22.77 17.35
N PHE A 623 -14.82 21.77 16.75
CA PHE A 623 -14.51 20.36 16.95
C PHE A 623 -15.20 19.45 15.92
N ARG A 624 -14.75 18.19 15.85
CA ARG A 624 -15.42 17.09 15.16
C ARG A 624 -15.45 15.82 16.03
N CYS A 625 -16.37 14.90 15.76
CA CYS A 625 -16.53 13.68 16.56
C CYS A 625 -15.88 12.46 15.89
N CYS A 626 -15.51 11.49 16.73
CA CYS A 626 -15.03 10.16 16.34
C CYS A 626 -15.84 9.08 17.08
N ARG A 627 -15.87 7.86 16.52
CA ARG A 627 -16.33 6.65 17.21
C ARG A 627 -15.55 5.43 16.77
N SER A 628 -15.35 4.49 17.69
CA SER A 628 -14.81 3.17 17.35
C SER A 628 -15.76 2.42 16.41
N THR A 629 -15.21 1.65 15.48
CA THR A 629 -15.99 0.72 14.64
C THR A 629 -15.77 -0.72 15.10
N PRO A 630 -16.82 -1.54 15.22
CA PRO A 630 -16.70 -2.96 15.60
C PRO A 630 -15.82 -3.79 14.66
#